data_AF-A0A6C2U5Y7-F1
#
_entry.id   AF-A0A6C2U5Y7-F1
#
_cell.length_a   1.000
_cell.length_b   1.000
_cell.length_c   1.000
_cell.angle_alpha   90.00
_cell.angle_beta   90.00
_cell.angle_gamma   90.00
#
_symmetry.space_group_name_H-M   'P 1'
#
loop_
_entity.id
_entity.type
_entity.pdbx_description
1 polymer ?
#
loop_
_entity_poly.entity_id
_entity_poly.type
_entity_poly.pdbx_seq_one_letter_code
_entity_poly.pdbx_strand_id
1 'polypeptide(L)'
;MDKVFSARIDESVAARINSLARQLHSTKKQVVERAIELFAAKVEHDQKSGFLEQSFGAWEREERAEETVDAARAAFRGSFERFRR
;
A
#
# COMPACT_ATOMS: atom_id res chain seq x y z
N MET A 1 -8.53 17.81 -7.52
CA MET A 1 -7.66 18.75 -8.27
C MET A 1 -7.04 17.95 -9.41
N ASP A 2 -7.25 18.36 -10.65
CA ASP A 2 -6.81 17.57 -11.80
C ASP A 2 -5.30 17.76 -12.03
N LYS A 3 -4.61 16.67 -12.38
CA LYS A 3 -3.17 16.66 -12.69
C LYS A 3 -2.97 16.22 -14.13
N VAL A 4 -1.96 16.80 -14.79
CA VAL A 4 -1.56 16.38 -16.14
C VAL A 4 -0.66 15.16 -16.01
N PHE A 5 -1.04 14.06 -16.67
CA PHE A 5 -0.26 12.85 -16.80
C PHE A 5 0.15 12.66 -18.27
N SER A 6 1.43 12.49 -18.54
CA SER A 6 1.95 12.21 -19.88
C SER A 6 2.92 11.02 -19.82
N ALA A 7 2.79 10.11 -20.78
CA ALA A 7 3.63 8.93 -20.89
C ALA A 7 3.82 8.56 -22.36
N ARG A 8 4.98 8.00 -22.70
CA ARG A 8 5.20 7.37 -24.01
C ARG A 8 4.53 6.00 -23.98
N ILE A 9 3.72 5.71 -24.98
CA ILE A 9 3.01 4.45 -25.15
C ILE A 9 3.14 3.97 -26.58
N ASP A 10 3.03 2.67 -26.79
CA ASP A 10 3.02 2.10 -28.13
C ASP A 10 1.77 2.53 -28.90
N GLU A 11 1.90 2.67 -30.22
CA GLU A 11 0.80 3.06 -31.11
C GLU A 11 -0.40 2.11 -31.00
N SER A 12 -0.13 0.80 -30.86
CA SER A 12 -1.17 -0.22 -30.69
C SER A 12 -2.01 0.01 -29.42
N VAL A 13 -1.37 0.48 -28.35
CA VAL A 13 -2.03 0.82 -27.08
C VAL A 13 -2.87 2.08 -27.25
N ALA A 14 -2.32 3.12 -27.89
CA ALA A 14 -3.05 4.35 -28.18
C ALA A 14 -4.31 4.10 -29.03
N ALA A 15 -4.19 3.26 -30.07
CA ALA A 15 -5.31 2.84 -30.91
C ALA A 15 -6.38 2.08 -30.11
N ARG A 16 -5.96 1.19 -29.20
CA ARG A 16 -6.88 0.44 -28.33
C ARG A 16 -7.63 1.35 -27.35
N ILE A 17 -6.95 2.31 -26.73
CA ILE A 17 -7.60 3.31 -25.85
C ILE A 17 -8.65 4.12 -26.64
N ASN A 18 -8.32 4.55 -27.87
CA ASN A 18 -9.26 5.27 -28.73
C ASN A 18 -10.49 4.42 -29.07
N SER A 19 -10.28 3.15 -29.41
CA SER A 19 -11.37 2.22 -29.72
C SER A 19 -12.31 2.01 -28.53
N LEU A 20 -11.74 1.76 -27.34
CA LEU A 20 -12.50 1.59 -26.10
C LEU A 20 -13.29 2.84 -25.72
N ALA A 21 -12.68 4.01 -25.82
CA ALA A 21 -13.36 5.29 -25.53
C ALA A 21 -14.59 5.48 -26.43
N ARG A 22 -14.49 5.11 -27.72
CA ARG A 22 -15.63 5.17 -28.65
C ARG A 22 -16.71 4.15 -28.31
N GLN A 23 -16.33 2.91 -28.02
CA GLN A 23 -17.28 1.83 -27.71
C GLN A 23 -18.05 2.08 -26.41
N LEU A 24 -17.39 2.66 -25.41
CA LEU A 24 -17.96 2.94 -24.10
C LEU A 24 -18.61 4.33 -23.99
N HIS A 25 -18.64 5.09 -25.09
CA HIS A 25 -19.11 6.48 -25.12
C HIS A 25 -18.48 7.35 -24.01
N SER A 26 -17.18 7.15 -23.77
CA SER A 26 -16.45 7.78 -22.67
C SER A 26 -15.20 8.52 -23.17
N THR A 27 -14.60 9.33 -22.31
CA THR A 27 -13.33 9.98 -22.63
C THR A 27 -12.15 9.03 -22.45
N LYS A 28 -11.03 9.30 -23.13
CA LYS A 28 -9.78 8.54 -22.94
C LYS A 28 -9.30 8.60 -21.48
N LYS A 29 -9.49 9.76 -20.81
CA LYS A 29 -9.23 9.96 -19.38
C LYS A 29 -9.98 8.91 -18.55
N GLN A 30 -11.29 8.83 -18.72
CA GLN A 30 -12.14 7.88 -17.99
C GLN A 30 -11.75 6.42 -18.26
N VAL A 31 -11.38 6.07 -19.49
CA VAL A 31 -10.90 4.72 -19.81
C VAL A 31 -9.64 4.38 -19.02
N VAL A 32 -8.66 5.29 -18.99
CA VAL A 32 -7.39 5.09 -18.28
C VAL A 32 -7.61 5.05 -16.77
N GLU A 33 -8.38 5.99 -16.21
CA GLU A 33 -8.70 6.02 -14.78
C GLU A 33 -9.39 4.72 -14.34
N ARG A 34 -10.40 4.28 -15.10
CA ARG A 34 -11.13 3.04 -14.80
C ARG A 34 -10.24 1.80 -14.92
N ALA A 35 -9.35 1.76 -15.91
CA ALA A 35 -8.39 0.67 -16.07
C ALA A 35 -7.41 0.61 -14.90
N ILE A 36 -6.94 1.76 -14.41
CA ILE A 36 -6.07 1.85 -13.23
C ILE A 36 -6.82 1.38 -11.98
N GLU A 37 -8.06 1.81 -11.76
CA GLU A 37 -8.89 1.33 -10.64
C GLU A 37 -9.06 -0.19 -10.65
N LEU A 38 -9.40 -0.77 -11.81
CA LEU A 38 -9.56 -2.22 -11.95
C LEU A 38 -8.24 -2.97 -11.75
N PHE A 39 -7.14 -2.40 -12.24
CA PHE A 39 -5.81 -2.99 -12.05
C PHE A 39 -5.39 -2.93 -10.58
N ALA A 40 -5.60 -1.81 -9.89
CA ALA A 40 -5.32 -1.66 -8.47
C ALA A 40 -6.13 -2.64 -7.63
N ALA A 41 -7.44 -2.72 -7.87
CA ALA A 41 -8.32 -3.67 -7.17
C ALA A 41 -7.89 -5.13 -7.41
N LYS A 42 -7.46 -5.48 -8.62
CA LYS A 42 -6.91 -6.81 -8.93
C LYS A 42 -5.60 -7.06 -8.18
N VAL A 43 -4.69 -6.09 -8.19
CA VAL A 43 -3.40 -6.20 -7.49
C VAL A 43 -3.60 -6.34 -5.99
N GLU A 44 -4.49 -5.56 -5.38
CA GLU A 44 -4.85 -5.69 -3.96
C GLU A 44 -5.47 -7.05 -3.63
N HIS A 45 -6.35 -7.55 -4.51
CA HIS A 45 -6.96 -8.86 -4.34
C HIS A 45 -5.95 -10.01 -4.49
N ASP A 46 -5.02 -9.90 -5.44
CA ASP A 46 -3.98 -10.90 -5.69
C ASP A 46 -2.87 -10.83 -4.64
N GLN A 47 -2.58 -9.64 -4.10
CA GLN A 47 -1.69 -9.39 -2.96
C GLN A 47 -2.45 -9.54 -1.64
N LYS A 48 -3.01 -10.72 -1.37
CA LYS A 48 -3.54 -11.11 -0.05
C LYS A 48 -2.57 -10.95 1.14
N SER A 49 -1.36 -10.40 0.94
CA SER A 49 -0.67 -9.66 1.99
C SER A 49 -0.83 -8.16 1.76
N GLY A 50 -1.88 -7.57 2.34
CA GLY A 50 -2.18 -6.16 2.15
C GLY A 50 -0.97 -5.28 2.51
N PHE A 51 -0.86 -4.10 1.91
CA PHE A 51 0.09 -3.06 2.33
C PHE A 51 0.15 -2.88 3.86
N LEU A 52 -1.00 -3.11 4.52
CA LEU A 52 -1.13 -3.15 5.97
C LEU A 52 -0.41 -4.34 6.62
N GLU A 53 -0.41 -5.55 6.06
CA GLU A 53 0.42 -6.66 6.57
C GLU A 53 1.92 -6.41 6.33
N GLN A 54 2.32 -5.81 5.20
CA GLN A 54 3.72 -5.39 5.00
C GLN A 54 4.15 -4.28 5.96
N SER A 55 3.24 -3.38 6.32
CA SER A 55 3.53 -2.22 7.19
C SER A 55 3.35 -2.53 8.68
N PHE A 56 2.38 -3.38 9.02
CA PHE A 56 2.05 -3.84 10.38
C PHE A 56 2.65 -5.21 10.69
N GLY A 57 3.50 -5.78 9.84
CA GLY A 57 4.34 -6.92 10.21
C GLY A 57 5.22 -6.63 11.44
N ALA A 58 5.43 -5.35 11.78
CA ALA A 58 6.03 -4.93 13.05
C ALA A 58 5.14 -5.16 14.30
N TRP A 59 3.85 -5.46 14.10
CA TRP A 59 2.84 -5.68 15.15
C TRP A 59 2.52 -7.17 15.37
N GLU A 60 2.92 -8.06 14.46
CA GLU A 60 3.00 -9.50 14.75
C GLU A 60 4.25 -9.79 15.57
N ARG A 61 4.17 -9.54 16.87
CA ARG A 61 5.21 -9.93 17.82
C ARG A 61 4.98 -11.37 18.27
N GLU A 62 6.03 -12.17 18.28
CA GLU A 62 6.02 -13.51 18.88
C GLU A 62 5.72 -13.45 20.39
N GLU A 63 6.13 -12.35 21.03
CA GLU A 63 5.90 -12.08 22.44
C GLU A 63 4.48 -11.55 22.72
N ARG A 64 3.90 -12.02 23.82
CA ARG A 64 2.62 -11.50 24.33
C ARG A 64 2.83 -10.10 24.88
N ALA A 65 1.78 -9.27 24.83
CA ALA A 65 1.82 -7.91 25.35
C ALA A 65 2.31 -7.82 26.82
N GLU A 66 2.02 -8.84 27.63
CA GLU A 66 2.47 -8.96 29.02
C GLU A 66 4.00 -9.07 29.12
N GLU A 67 4.62 -9.85 28.23
CA GLU A 67 6.07 -10.09 28.19
C GLU A 67 6.81 -8.80 27.82
N THR A 68 6.29 -8.05 26.84
CA THR A 68 6.84 -6.73 26.47
C THR A 68 6.78 -5.73 27.64
N VAL A 69 5.66 -5.71 28.39
CA VAL A 69 5.50 -4.80 29.54
C VAL A 69 6.47 -5.15 30.66
N ASP A 70 6.66 -6.44 30.93
CA ASP A 70 7.59 -6.90 31.97
C ASP A 70 9.05 -6.63 31.59
N ALA A 71 9.43 -6.87 30.33
CA ALA A 71 10.75 -6.53 29.81
C ALA A 71 11.04 -5.01 29.91
N ALA A 72 10.08 -4.16 29.53
CA ALA A 72 10.21 -2.71 29.63
C ALA A 72 10.38 -2.25 31.09
N ARG A 73 9.61 -2.83 32.03
CA ARG A 73 9.72 -2.52 33.45
C ARG A 73 11.05 -2.98 34.04
N ALA A 74 11.56 -4.14 33.64
CA ALA A 74 12.85 -4.65 34.09
C ALA A 74 14.00 -3.74 33.60
N ALA A 75 13.99 -3.38 32.31
CA ALA A 75 14.97 -2.46 31.74
C ALA A 75 14.93 -1.08 32.41
N PHE A 76 13.73 -0.56 32.67
CA PHE A 76 13.54 0.70 33.38
C PHE A 76 14.14 0.62 34.80
N ARG A 77 13.77 -0.37 35.61
CA ARG A 77 14.31 -0.54 36.98
C ARG A 77 15.84 -0.68 36.98
N GLY A 78 16.39 -1.51 36.08
CA GLY A 78 17.83 -1.69 35.96
C GLY A 78 18.59 -0.40 35.62
N SER A 79 17.96 0.52 34.88
CA SER A 79 18.57 1.84 34.58
C SER A 79 18.70 2.73 35.82
N PHE A 80 17.76 2.66 36.77
CA PHE A 80 17.84 3.38 38.05
C PHE A 80 18.85 2.74 39.00
N GLU A 81 18.99 1.41 38.99
CA GLU A 81 20.01 0.72 39.80
C GLU A 81 21.43 1.06 39.36
N ARG A 82 21.64 1.29 38.06
CA ARG A 82 22.93 1.71 37.50
C ARG A 82 23.38 3.09 38.00
N PHE A 83 22.45 3.96 38.34
CA PHE A 83 22.69 5.31 38.88
C PHE A 83 22.76 5.36 40.41
N ARG A 84 22.59 4.21 41.09
CA ARG A 84 22.55 4.07 42.55
C ARG A 84 23.86 3.52 43.15
N ARG A 85 24.88 3.30 42.31
CA ARG A 85 26.25 2.95 42.73
C ARG A 85 27.15 4.18 42.77
#